data_AF-A0A529FBG9-F1
#
_entry.id   AF-A0A529FBG9-F1
#
_cell.length_a   1.000
_cell.length_b   1.000
_cell.length_c   1.000
_cell.angle_alpha   90.00
_cell.angle_beta   90.00
_cell.angle_gamma   90.00
#
_symmetry.space_group_name_H-M   'P 1'
#
loop_
_entity.id
_entity.type
_entity.pdbx_description
1 polymer ?
#
loop_
_entity_poly.entity_id
_entity_poly.type
_entity_poly.pdbx_seq_one_letter_code
_entity_poly.pdbx_strand_id
1 'polypeptide(L)' 'MRVSVLACLAAIGVLCSFSPIASAGTKLLVKTRTYEISGTTGVALVAAMDRNGPKHGFMT' A
#
# COMPACT_ATOMS: atom_id res chain seq x y z
N MET A 1 -14.08 14.27 49.10
CA MET A 1 -13.42 14.97 47.96
C MET A 1 -12.45 14.05 47.19
N ARG A 2 -11.49 13.36 47.84
CA ARG A 2 -10.52 12.52 47.12
C ARG A 2 -11.11 11.28 46.42
N VAL A 3 -12.09 10.64 47.04
CA VAL A 3 -12.76 9.44 46.48
C VAL A 3 -13.52 9.76 45.18
N SER A 4 -14.19 10.91 45.12
CA SER A 4 -14.90 11.38 43.91
C SER A 4 -13.94 11.68 42.75
N VAL A 5 -12.77 12.27 43.05
CA VAL A 5 -11.74 12.55 42.05
C VAL A 5 -11.15 11.25 41.48
N LEU A 6 -10.87 10.27 42.35
CA LEU A 6 -10.39 8.95 41.93
C LEU A 6 -11.42 8.21 41.08
N ALA A 7 -12.71 8.29 41.44
CA ALA A 7 -13.79 7.71 40.66
C ALA A 7 -13.90 8.34 39.26
N CYS A 8 -13.77 9.67 39.16
CA CYS A 8 -13.74 10.35 37.86
C CYS A 8 -12.53 9.95 37.02
N LEU A 9 -11.33 9.85 37.60
CA LEU A 9 -10.14 9.41 36.87
C LEU A 9 -10.29 7.97 36.37
N ALA A 10 -10.84 7.08 37.19
CA ALA A 10 -11.11 5.70 36.79
C ALA A 10 -12.12 5.63 35.64
N ALA A 11 -13.20 6.42 35.71
CA ALA A 11 -14.20 6.50 34.64
C ALA A 11 -13.60 7.00 33.31
N ILE A 12 -12.74 8.02 33.36
CA ILE A 12 -12.07 8.54 32.16
C ILE A 12 -11.07 7.52 31.61
N GLY A 13 -10.30 6.85 32.47
CA GLY A 13 -9.36 5.81 32.06
C GLY A 13 -10.05 4.64 31.36
N VAL A 14 -11.23 4.23 31.85
CA VAL A 14 -12.06 3.18 31.22
C VAL A 14 -12.57 3.65 29.85
N LEU A 15 -13.02 4.90 29.71
CA LEU A 15 -13.54 5.42 28.45
C LEU A 15 -12.43 5.63 27.39
N CYS A 16 -11.25 6.09 27.80
CA CYS A 16 -10.14 6.37 26.89
C CYS A 16 -9.37 5.12 26.45
N SER A 17 -9.53 3.98 27.14
CA SER A 17 -8.91 2.72 26.73
C SER A 17 -9.65 2.00 25.61
N PHE A 18 -10.86 2.46 25.24
CA PHE A 18 -11.60 2.02 24.05
C PHE A 18 -11.29 2.85 22.80
N SER A 19 -10.05 3.34 22.65
CA SER A 19 -9.69 3.99 21.39
C SER A 19 -9.56 2.93 20.30
N PRO A 20 -10.35 2.99 19.21
CA PRO A 20 -10.20 2.05 18.11
C PRO A 20 -8.79 2.21 17.52
N ILE A 21 -8.14 1.08 17.26
CA ILE A 21 -6.84 1.05 16.57
C ILE A 21 -6.99 1.85 15.28
N ALA A 22 -6.12 2.83 15.06
CA ALA A 22 -6.03 3.54 13.79
C ALA A 22 -5.68 2.51 12.69
N SER A 23 -6.72 1.98 12.05
CA SER A 23 -6.61 0.95 11.02
C SER A 23 -6.69 1.63 9.67
N ALA A 24 -5.53 1.81 9.04
CA ALA A 24 -5.45 2.23 7.65
C ALA A 24 -5.36 0.98 6.77
N GLY A 25 -6.39 0.72 5.97
CA GLY A 25 -6.36 -0.38 5.01
C GLY A 25 -5.36 -0.09 3.90
N THR A 26 -4.30 -0.90 3.78
CA THR A 26 -3.35 -0.83 2.66
C THR A 26 -3.83 -1.73 1.53
N LYS A 27 -3.99 -1.18 0.32
CA LYS A 27 -4.35 -1.97 -0.87
C LYS A 27 -3.19 -1.99 -1.87
N LEU A 28 -2.69 -3.18 -2.18
CA LEU A 28 -1.73 -3.40 -3.26
C LEU A 28 -2.48 -3.77 -4.54
N LEU A 29 -2.37 -2.95 -5.59
CA LEU A 29 -2.90 -3.27 -6.91
C LEU A 29 -1.76 -3.79 -7.80
N VAL A 30 -1.77 -5.08 -8.11
CA VAL A 30 -0.83 -5.70 -9.05
C VAL A 30 -1.53 -5.86 -10.38
N LYS A 31 -0.95 -5.31 -11.46
CA LYS A 31 -1.46 -5.52 -12.82
C LYS A 31 -0.32 -6.02 -13.70
N THR A 32 -0.44 -7.27 -14.12
CA THR A 32 0.49 -7.91 -15.05
C THR A 32 0.05 -7.59 -16.48
N ARG A 33 1.00 -7.15 -17.31
CA ARG A 33 0.78 -6.99 -18.75
C ARG A 33 1.80 -7.82 -19.51
N THR A 34 1.31 -8.60 -20.45
CA THR A 34 2.13 -9.36 -21.38
C THR A 34 2.27 -8.55 -22.66
N TYR A 35 3.51 -8.45 -23.15
CA TYR A 35 3.82 -7.77 -24.41
C TYR A 35 4.33 -8.82 -25.37
N GLU A 36 3.72 -8.92 -26.55
CA GLU A 36 4.26 -9.74 -27.62
C GLU A 36 5.40 -9.00 -28.30
N ILE A 37 6.61 -9.54 -28.16
CA ILE A 37 7.84 -8.96 -28.69
C ILE A 37 8.57 -10.07 -29.44
N SER A 38 8.96 -9.79 -30.67
CA SER A 38 9.67 -10.72 -31.53
C SER A 38 10.93 -10.08 -32.11
N GLY A 39 11.95 -10.89 -32.33
CA GLY A 39 13.21 -10.48 -32.94
C GLY A 39 13.90 -11.68 -33.57
N THR A 40 14.34 -11.53 -34.81
CA THR A 40 14.99 -12.60 -35.58
C THR A 40 16.43 -12.87 -35.11
N THR A 41 17.01 -11.94 -34.35
CA THR A 41 18.33 -12.05 -33.70
C THR A 41 18.26 -11.49 -32.28
N GLY A 42 19.23 -11.82 -31.43
CA GLY A 42 19.27 -11.33 -30.05
C GLY A 42 19.28 -9.80 -29.96
N VAL A 43 20.03 -9.12 -30.84
CA VAL A 43 20.09 -7.65 -30.89
C VAL A 43 18.75 -7.06 -31.32
N ALA A 44 18.10 -7.66 -32.33
CA ALA A 44 16.79 -7.22 -32.80
C ALA A 44 15.71 -7.40 -31.72
N LEU A 45 15.79 -8.48 -30.93
CA LEU A 45 14.87 -8.70 -29.80
C LEU A 45 15.04 -7.63 -28.72
N VAL A 46 16.28 -7.31 -28.33
CA VAL A 46 16.56 -6.27 -27.33
C VAL A 46 16.07 -4.89 -27.81
N ALA A 47 16.29 -4.56 -29.09
CA ALA A 47 15.78 -3.32 -29.67
C ALA A 47 14.24 -3.28 -29.71
N ALA A 48 13.59 -4.40 -29.99
CA ALA A 48 12.13 -4.52 -29.94
C ALA A 48 11.59 -4.40 -28.51
N MET A 49 12.31 -4.92 -27.52
CA MET A 49 11.97 -4.76 -26.10
C MET A 49 12.10 -3.30 -25.65
N ASP A 50 13.15 -2.59 -26.05
CA ASP A 50 13.30 -1.17 -25.71
C ASP A 50 12.15 -0.33 -26.30
N ARG A 51 11.73 -0.63 -27.54
CA ARG A 51 10.65 0.11 -28.22
C ARG A 51 9.24 -0.24 -27.75
N ASN A 52 8.95 -1.51 -27.54
CA ASN A 52 7.58 -2.01 -27.33
C ASN A 52 7.35 -2.61 -25.94
N GLY A 53 8.41 -2.72 -25.12
CA GLY A 53 8.32 -3.19 -23.75
C GLY A 53 7.75 -2.15 -22.79
N PRO A 54 7.75 -2.44 -21.48
CA PRO A 54 7.17 -1.55 -20.47
C PRO A 54 7.89 -0.20 -20.43
N LYS A 55 7.22 0.86 -20.91
CA LYS A 55 7.79 2.22 -20.97
C LYS A 55 7.71 2.99 -19.66
N HIS A 56 6.65 2.77 -18.89
CA HIS A 56 6.39 3.47 -17.64
C HIS A 56 5.83 2.46 -16.63
N GLY A 57 6.39 2.44 -15.43
CA GLY A 57 5.86 1.62 -14.34
C GLY A 57 4.51 2.15 -13.85
N PHE A 58 3.88 1.45 -12.91
CA PHE A 58 2.61 1.86 -12.26
C PHE A 58 2.65 3.21 -11.52
N MET A 59 3.78 3.91 -11.51
CA MET A 59 4.07 5.08 -10.69
C MET A 59 4.14 6.39 -11.48
N THR A 60 3.78 6.39 -12.76
CA THR A 60 3.45 7.63 -13.52
C THR A 60 1.94 7.75 -13.64
#